data_AF-A0A919PE80-F1
#
_entry.id   AF-A0A919PE80-F1
#
_cell.length_a   1.000
_cell.length_b   1.000
_cell.length_c   1.000
_cell.angle_alpha   90.00
_cell.angle_beta   90.00
_cell.angle_gamma   90.00
#
_symmetry.space_group_name_H-M   'P 1'
#
loop_
_entity.id
_entity.type
_entity.pdbx_description
1 polymer ?
#
loop_
_entity_poly.entity_id
_entity_poly.type
_entity_poly.pdbx_seq_one_letter_code
_entity_poly.pdbx_strand_id
1 'polypeptide(L)'
;MGQKPVLRFLVVAQDGRCSAEWRLWTGSKRPSDDTYLAPRHLAGKMKFSFHKDGSFQHGPTAPVREALRPGDRHALDRWTAPPATPTNVRLAIILKFYERELSGEIRKASDALQIPSGPRGGANAVGIFIADHQITPHERRELGLTVYATLARANSGEVLVAGSPVMTDPSQYTADLEAAKSVTNQPAWQWTSDIADLGFGWIHSESATGVRIVTELSSATIARVASPGASYSDDRFAFIGRIDDLPATMRPSIAICGVLVVTRSGNRALYIDGLARCDFEALKQDAVSVSDQLRVHGPDSGWSCGPNGTLFTGLTTSKPHQH
;
A
#
# COMPACT_ATOMS: atom_id res chain seq x y z
N MET A 1 4.57 22.35 24.85
CA MET A 1 4.02 22.00 23.51
C MET A 1 2.75 21.21 23.74
N GLY A 2 1.59 21.67 23.27
CA GLY A 2 0.34 20.92 23.40
C GLY A 2 0.44 19.57 22.69
N GLN A 3 0.00 18.50 23.33
CA GLN A 3 -0.05 17.17 22.73
C GLN A 3 -0.91 17.24 21.47
N LYS A 4 -0.38 16.76 20.34
CA LYS A 4 -1.14 16.76 19.09
C LYS A 4 -2.39 15.91 19.28
N PRO A 5 -3.56 16.38 18.84
CA PRO A 5 -4.75 15.56 18.89
C PRO A 5 -4.53 14.36 17.96
N VAL A 6 -4.55 13.17 18.56
CA VAL A 6 -4.40 11.89 17.89
C VAL A 6 -5.58 11.04 18.32
N LEU A 7 -6.35 10.56 17.35
CA LEU A 7 -7.37 9.55 17.57
C LEU A 7 -6.78 8.19 17.17
N ARG A 8 -6.99 7.19 18.03
CA ARG A 8 -6.69 5.79 17.74
C ARG A 8 -7.99 5.02 17.72
N PHE A 9 -8.14 4.11 16.77
CA PHE A 9 -9.29 3.22 16.72
C PHE A 9 -8.93 1.87 16.12
N LEU A 10 -9.77 0.88 16.39
CA LEU A 10 -9.72 -0.45 15.80
C LEU A 10 -11.12 -1.05 15.78
N VAL A 11 -11.37 -1.98 14.85
CA VAL A 11 -12.63 -2.71 14.74
C VAL A 11 -12.54 -4.00 15.56
N VAL A 12 -13.55 -4.30 16.38
CA VAL A 12 -13.57 -5.43 17.33
C VAL A 12 -14.78 -6.32 17.09
N ALA A 13 -14.56 -7.61 16.89
CA ALA A 13 -15.59 -8.63 16.87
C ALA A 13 -16.10 -8.97 18.26
N GLN A 14 -17.29 -9.58 18.35
CA GLN A 14 -17.89 -10.01 19.62
C GLN A 14 -17.02 -11.00 20.40
N ASP A 15 -16.21 -11.81 19.71
CA ASP A 15 -15.28 -12.78 20.30
C ASP A 15 -13.92 -12.16 20.68
N GLY A 16 -13.76 -10.84 20.54
CA GLY A 16 -12.57 -10.11 20.92
C GLY A 16 -11.48 -10.02 19.84
N ARG A 17 -11.60 -10.72 18.70
CA ARG A 17 -10.71 -10.50 17.54
C ARG A 17 -10.81 -9.05 17.06
N CYS A 18 -9.74 -8.50 16.50
CA CYS A 18 -9.74 -7.12 16.03
C CYS A 18 -8.91 -6.87 14.76
N SER A 19 -9.13 -5.70 14.16
CA SER A 19 -8.35 -5.14 13.07
C SER A 19 -6.98 -4.65 13.57
N ALA A 20 -6.11 -4.24 12.66
CA ALA A 20 -4.99 -3.39 13.01
C ALA A 20 -5.45 -2.13 13.77
N GLU A 21 -4.60 -1.59 14.65
CA GLU A 21 -4.86 -0.28 15.25
C GLU A 21 -4.55 0.81 14.23
N TRP A 22 -5.53 1.68 13.99
CA TRP A 22 -5.43 2.83 13.10
C TRP A 22 -5.21 4.10 13.89
N ARG A 23 -4.35 4.97 13.36
CA ARG A 23 -4.05 6.29 13.90
C ARG A 23 -4.55 7.34 12.91
N LEU A 24 -5.35 8.27 13.42
CA LEU A 24 -5.81 9.47 12.72
C LEU A 24 -5.27 10.70 13.45
N TRP A 25 -4.66 11.63 12.72
CA TRP A 25 -4.11 12.84 13.32
C TRP A 25 -4.10 14.00 12.34
N THR A 26 -4.02 15.22 12.87
CA THR A 26 -3.99 16.44 12.05
C THR A 26 -2.59 17.07 12.06
N GLY A 27 -2.29 17.82 11.01
CA GLY A 27 -1.08 18.61 10.90
C GLY A 27 -0.95 19.60 12.07
N SER A 28 0.28 19.80 12.55
CA SER A 28 0.54 20.68 13.72
C SER A 28 1.24 21.98 13.35
N LYS A 29 1.63 22.16 12.09
CA LYS A 29 2.32 23.35 11.62
C LYS A 29 1.32 24.17 10.81
N ARG A 30 1.23 25.47 11.08
CA ARG A 30 0.57 26.38 10.15
C ARG A 30 1.41 26.46 8.87
N PRO A 31 0.80 26.43 7.68
CA PRO A 31 -0.64 26.50 7.41
C PRO A 31 -1.36 25.13 7.30
N SER A 32 -0.72 23.99 7.55
CA SER A 32 -1.31 22.68 7.21
C SER A 32 -2.46 22.28 8.16
N ASP A 33 -3.70 22.37 7.68
CA ASP A 33 -4.88 21.67 8.22
C ASP A 33 -5.01 20.24 7.67
N ASP A 34 -3.90 19.67 7.22
CA ASP A 34 -3.87 18.34 6.63
C ASP A 34 -4.32 17.29 7.65
N THR A 35 -5.02 16.28 7.14
CA THR A 35 -5.40 15.10 7.93
C THR A 35 -4.56 13.92 7.47
N TYR A 36 -4.13 13.09 8.41
CA TYR A 36 -3.32 11.92 8.13
C TYR A 36 -3.92 10.70 8.79
N LEU A 37 -3.86 9.58 8.08
CA LEU A 37 -4.37 8.29 8.54
C LEU A 37 -3.32 7.23 8.22
N ALA A 38 -3.10 6.29 9.13
CA ALA A 38 -2.28 5.11 8.87
C ALA A 38 -2.55 4.03 9.93
N PRO A 39 -2.30 2.75 9.62
CA PRO A 39 -2.06 1.76 10.65
C PRO A 39 -0.95 2.27 11.59
N ARG A 40 -1.13 2.16 12.91
CA ARG A 40 -0.25 2.81 13.90
C ARG A 40 1.22 2.44 13.73
N HIS A 41 1.49 1.17 13.51
CA HIS A 41 2.83 0.64 13.33
C HIS A 41 3.46 1.13 12.00
N LEU A 42 2.64 1.52 11.01
CA LEU A 42 3.09 2.12 9.75
C LEU A 42 3.14 3.63 9.75
N ALA A 43 2.54 4.33 10.71
CA ALA A 43 2.40 5.79 10.67
C ALA A 43 3.72 6.58 10.49
N GLY A 44 4.87 6.00 10.88
CA GLY A 44 6.20 6.56 10.65
C GLY A 44 6.83 6.22 9.29
N LYS A 45 6.30 5.20 8.61
CA LYS A 45 6.80 4.67 7.34
C LYS A 45 5.91 5.06 6.15
N MET A 46 4.59 4.97 6.33
CA MET A 46 3.58 5.26 5.31
C MET A 46 2.35 5.92 5.92
N LYS A 47 1.63 6.68 5.10
CA LYS A 47 0.35 7.28 5.50
C LYS A 47 -0.48 7.70 4.31
N PHE A 48 -1.78 7.74 4.55
CA PHE A 48 -2.70 8.56 3.80
C PHE A 48 -2.52 10.02 4.25
N SER A 49 -2.43 10.93 3.28
CA SER A 49 -2.35 12.37 3.49
C SER A 49 -3.50 13.03 2.75
N PHE A 50 -4.35 13.73 3.49
CA PHE A 50 -5.50 14.46 2.97
C PHE A 50 -5.20 15.96 3.09
N HIS A 51 -4.71 16.55 2.00
CA HIS A 51 -4.29 17.94 1.99
C HIS A 51 -5.50 18.87 1.89
N LYS A 52 -5.37 20.07 2.47
CA LYS A 52 -6.45 21.09 2.50
C LYS A 52 -6.89 21.54 1.11
N ASP A 53 -5.95 21.55 0.16
CA ASP A 53 -6.19 21.91 -1.25
C ASP A 53 -7.00 20.85 -2.03
N GLY A 54 -7.34 19.73 -1.37
CA GLY A 54 -8.06 18.62 -1.98
C GLY A 54 -7.16 17.59 -2.66
N SER A 55 -5.83 17.74 -2.62
CA SER A 55 -4.93 16.68 -3.07
C SER A 55 -4.82 15.59 -2.02
N PHE A 56 -5.20 14.36 -2.36
CA PHE A 56 -5.09 13.20 -1.48
C PHE A 56 -4.02 12.25 -2.01
N GLN A 57 -3.29 11.61 -1.11
CA GLN A 57 -2.28 10.61 -1.49
C GLN A 57 -2.09 9.54 -0.43
N HIS A 58 -1.72 8.34 -0.88
CA HIS A 58 -1.17 7.27 -0.05
C HIS A 58 0.30 7.09 -0.42
N GLY A 59 1.21 7.12 0.55
CA GLY A 59 2.61 6.91 0.22
C GLY A 59 3.57 6.96 1.40
N PRO A 60 4.88 6.81 1.10
CA PRO A 60 5.93 6.81 2.12
C PRO A 60 6.07 8.18 2.78
N THR A 61 6.45 8.16 4.06
CA THR A 61 6.88 9.36 4.79
C THR A 61 8.19 9.89 4.21
N ALA A 62 8.55 11.13 4.51
CA ALA A 62 9.78 11.73 3.97
C ALA A 62 11.06 10.90 4.28
N PRO A 63 11.30 10.42 5.51
CA PRO A 63 12.48 9.60 5.80
C PRO A 63 12.52 8.30 5.00
N VAL A 64 11.39 7.61 4.86
CA VAL A 64 11.31 6.38 4.05
C VAL A 64 11.54 6.71 2.58
N ARG A 65 10.86 7.74 2.06
CA ARG A 65 10.98 8.18 0.67
C ARG A 65 12.42 8.50 0.26
N GLU A 66 13.20 9.10 1.14
CA GLU A 66 14.61 9.42 0.88
C GLU A 66 15.49 8.16 0.78
N ALA A 67 15.15 7.11 1.52
CA ALA A 67 15.81 5.80 1.46
C ALA A 67 15.36 4.92 0.27
N LEU A 68 14.24 5.26 -0.38
CA LEU A 68 13.74 4.54 -1.55
C LEU A 68 14.48 4.93 -2.85
N ARG A 69 14.46 4.00 -3.81
CA ARG A 69 14.93 4.23 -5.20
C ARG A 69 14.18 5.42 -5.79
N PRO A 70 14.79 6.22 -6.68
CA PRO A 70 14.12 7.34 -7.34
C PRO A 70 12.72 7.01 -7.88
N GLY A 71 12.54 5.88 -8.58
CA GLY A 71 11.24 5.44 -9.11
C GLY A 71 10.21 5.05 -8.04
N ASP A 72 10.67 4.62 -6.86
CA ASP A 72 9.83 4.21 -5.73
C ASP A 72 9.47 5.38 -4.80
N ARG A 73 10.09 6.55 -4.98
CA ARG A 73 9.86 7.73 -4.11
C ARG A 73 8.46 8.33 -4.26
N HIS A 74 7.82 8.08 -5.39
CA HIS A 74 6.51 8.62 -5.67
C HIS A 74 5.47 8.06 -4.71
N ALA A 75 4.38 8.81 -4.53
CA ALA A 75 3.21 8.29 -3.84
C ALA A 75 2.75 6.98 -4.52
N LEU A 76 2.16 6.10 -3.73
CA LEU A 76 1.57 4.86 -4.22
C LEU A 76 0.34 5.17 -5.05
N ASP A 77 -0.46 6.10 -4.56
CA ASP A 77 -1.67 6.57 -5.19
C ASP A 77 -1.86 8.06 -4.89
N ARG A 78 -2.43 8.77 -5.85
CA ARG A 78 -2.81 10.18 -5.75
C ARG A 78 -4.17 10.36 -6.39
N TRP A 79 -5.06 11.03 -5.69
CA TRP A 79 -6.39 11.34 -6.19
C TRP A 79 -6.83 12.70 -5.68
N THR A 80 -7.84 13.26 -6.33
CA THR A 80 -8.47 14.48 -5.87
C THR A 80 -9.58 14.13 -4.89
N ALA A 81 -9.77 14.97 -3.88
CA ALA A 81 -10.88 14.87 -2.96
C ALA A 81 -12.19 14.79 -3.75
N PRO A 82 -13.11 13.86 -3.38
CA PRO A 82 -14.42 13.85 -3.98
C PRO A 82 -15.14 15.17 -3.65
N PRO A 83 -16.13 15.56 -4.48
CA PRO A 83 -16.97 16.72 -4.18
C PRO A 83 -17.53 16.61 -2.76
N ALA A 84 -17.59 17.76 -2.07
CA ALA A 84 -18.23 17.79 -0.76
C ALA A 84 -19.73 17.51 -0.91
N THR A 85 -20.34 16.96 0.13
CA THR A 85 -21.79 16.91 0.26
C THR A 85 -22.39 18.33 0.23
N PRO A 86 -23.71 18.50 0.06
CA PRO A 86 -24.35 19.81 0.20
C PRO A 86 -24.06 20.53 1.53
N THR A 87 -23.64 19.77 2.54
CA THR A 87 -23.22 20.23 3.87
C THR A 87 -21.72 20.52 3.98
N ASN A 88 -20.97 20.56 2.87
CA ASN A 88 -19.53 20.76 2.85
C ASN A 88 -18.71 19.72 3.66
N VAL A 89 -19.24 18.51 3.82
CA VAL A 89 -18.54 17.38 4.44
C VAL A 89 -18.01 16.47 3.34
N ARG A 90 -16.70 16.17 3.35
CA ARG A 90 -16.05 15.32 2.33
C ARG A 90 -15.76 13.94 2.89
N LEU A 91 -16.18 12.88 2.20
CA LEU A 91 -15.75 11.51 2.50
C LEU A 91 -14.38 11.27 1.87
N ALA A 92 -13.32 11.30 2.67
CA ALA A 92 -11.95 11.24 2.15
C ALA A 92 -11.51 9.82 1.77
N ILE A 93 -11.89 8.83 2.57
CA ILE A 93 -11.56 7.43 2.36
C ILE A 93 -12.54 6.53 3.12
N ILE A 94 -12.76 5.32 2.63
CA ILE A 94 -13.48 4.24 3.32
C ILE A 94 -12.48 3.15 3.70
N LEU A 95 -12.44 2.77 4.96
CA LEU A 95 -11.76 1.56 5.43
C LEU A 95 -12.79 0.44 5.58
N LYS A 96 -12.54 -0.69 4.92
CA LYS A 96 -13.44 -1.86 4.94
C LYS A 96 -12.80 -2.99 5.73
N PHE A 97 -13.52 -3.48 6.74
CA PHE A 97 -13.06 -4.53 7.64
C PHE A 97 -14.02 -5.71 7.60
N TYR A 98 -13.59 -6.82 6.99
CA TYR A 98 -14.33 -8.07 7.03
C TYR A 98 -14.25 -8.70 8.41
N GLU A 99 -15.39 -9.12 8.98
CA GLU A 99 -15.43 -9.72 10.33
C GLU A 99 -14.56 -10.99 10.42
N ARG A 100 -14.51 -11.76 9.33
CA ARG A 100 -13.69 -12.98 9.21
C ARG A 100 -12.18 -12.73 9.13
N GLU A 101 -11.74 -11.52 8.82
CA GLU A 101 -10.32 -11.17 8.68
C GLU A 101 -9.72 -10.61 9.98
N LEU A 102 -10.54 -10.36 11.00
CA LEU A 102 -10.07 -9.86 12.29
C LEU A 102 -9.25 -10.94 13.03
N SER A 103 -8.19 -10.53 13.72
CA SER A 103 -7.24 -11.41 14.42
C SER A 103 -7.28 -11.25 15.93
N GLY A 104 -7.05 -12.34 16.67
CA GLY A 104 -6.93 -12.34 18.14
C GLY A 104 -5.53 -12.02 18.66
N GLU A 105 -4.53 -11.96 17.80
CA GLU A 105 -3.11 -11.91 18.18
C GLU A 105 -2.57 -10.49 18.39
N ILE A 106 -3.34 -9.46 18.05
CA ILE A 106 -2.87 -8.08 18.17
C ILE A 106 -3.04 -7.55 19.59
N ARG A 107 -1.96 -7.00 20.14
CA ARG A 107 -2.01 -6.24 21.38
C ARG A 107 -2.78 -4.92 21.17
N LYS A 108 -3.93 -4.80 21.82
CA LYS A 108 -4.74 -3.58 21.84
C LYS A 108 -4.10 -2.54 22.76
N ALA A 109 -3.97 -1.29 22.31
CA ALA A 109 -3.70 -0.20 23.23
C ALA A 109 -4.95 0.10 24.06
N SER A 110 -4.78 0.39 25.36
CA SER A 110 -5.89 0.64 26.28
C SER A 110 -6.68 1.92 25.96
N ASP A 111 -6.11 2.83 25.16
CA ASP A 111 -6.68 4.13 24.80
C ASP A 111 -7.32 4.15 23.40
N ALA A 112 -7.30 3.04 22.66
CA ALA A 112 -7.89 2.99 21.32
C ALA A 112 -9.41 2.85 21.38
N LEU A 113 -10.12 3.66 20.59
CA LEU A 113 -11.55 3.53 20.38
C LEU A 113 -11.88 2.18 19.76
N GLN A 114 -12.77 1.43 20.40
CA GLN A 114 -13.23 0.13 19.90
C GLN A 114 -14.52 0.35 19.09
N ILE A 115 -14.41 0.18 17.78
CA ILE A 115 -15.54 0.23 16.85
C ILE A 115 -16.08 -1.21 16.72
N PRO A 116 -17.39 -1.46 16.86
CA PRO A 116 -17.92 -2.81 16.70
C PRO A 116 -17.71 -3.32 15.26
N SER A 117 -17.44 -4.60 15.08
CA SER A 117 -17.41 -5.21 13.75
C SER A 117 -18.79 -5.25 13.10
N GLY A 118 -18.82 -5.57 11.81
CA GLY A 118 -20.05 -6.02 11.17
C GLY A 118 -20.60 -7.30 11.80
N PRO A 119 -21.82 -7.72 11.42
CA PRO A 119 -22.36 -9.02 11.81
C PRO A 119 -21.43 -10.15 11.32
N ARG A 120 -21.59 -11.35 11.91
CA ARG A 120 -20.79 -12.53 11.54
C ARG A 120 -20.83 -12.78 10.03
N GLY A 121 -19.66 -12.86 9.41
CA GLY A 121 -19.53 -13.02 7.95
C GLY A 121 -19.81 -11.76 7.12
N GLY A 122 -20.18 -10.65 7.75
CA GLY A 122 -20.32 -9.33 7.15
C GLY A 122 -19.01 -8.52 7.16
N ALA A 123 -19.15 -7.20 6.96
CA ALA A 123 -18.06 -6.24 7.14
C ALA A 123 -18.54 -4.99 7.91
N ASN A 124 -17.60 -4.17 8.36
CA ASN A 124 -17.85 -2.79 8.75
C ASN A 124 -17.14 -1.85 7.77
N ALA A 125 -17.85 -0.83 7.29
CA ALA A 125 -17.28 0.24 6.49
C ALA A 125 -17.12 1.49 7.38
N VAL A 126 -15.88 1.91 7.59
CA VAL A 126 -15.51 3.07 8.40
C VAL A 126 -15.03 4.18 7.46
N GLY A 127 -15.82 5.22 7.31
CA GLY A 127 -15.47 6.42 6.56
C GLY A 127 -14.71 7.45 7.40
N ILE A 128 -13.75 8.11 6.78
CA ILE A 128 -13.10 9.31 7.33
C ILE A 128 -13.68 10.51 6.62
N PHE A 129 -14.39 11.35 7.37
CA PHE A 129 -15.05 12.55 6.85
C PHE A 129 -14.30 13.80 7.28
N ILE A 130 -14.10 14.77 6.38
CA ILE A 130 -13.37 16.01 6.64
C ILE A 130 -14.27 17.20 6.34
N ALA A 131 -14.41 18.09 7.31
CA ALA A 131 -15.08 19.39 7.18
C ALA A 131 -14.11 20.53 7.53
N ASP A 132 -14.29 21.68 6.87
CA ASP A 132 -13.54 22.91 7.17
C ASP A 132 -14.24 23.76 8.27
N HIS A 133 -15.41 23.29 8.75
CA HIS A 133 -16.22 23.85 9.83
C HIS A 133 -16.54 22.80 10.91
N GLN A 134 -17.07 23.24 12.06
CA GLN A 134 -17.59 22.34 13.08
C GLN A 134 -18.89 21.70 12.59
N ILE A 135 -18.99 20.38 12.65
CA ILE A 135 -20.12 19.67 12.08
C ILE A 135 -21.27 19.66 13.08
N THR A 136 -22.38 20.26 12.66
CA THR A 136 -23.59 20.42 13.47
C THR A 136 -24.30 19.09 13.72
N PRO A 137 -25.16 19.00 14.75
CA PRO A 137 -25.97 17.81 14.97
C PRO A 137 -26.88 17.43 13.79
N HIS A 138 -27.32 18.39 12.98
CA HIS A 138 -28.12 18.14 11.79
C HIS A 138 -27.31 17.41 10.71
N GLU A 139 -26.15 17.96 10.35
CA GLU A 139 -25.27 17.36 9.35
C GLU A 139 -24.80 15.96 9.76
N ARG A 140 -24.54 15.74 11.05
CA ARG A 140 -24.21 14.40 11.59
C ARG A 140 -25.34 13.40 11.37
N ARG A 141 -26.60 13.81 11.49
CA ARG A 141 -27.76 12.94 11.24
C ARG A 141 -27.94 12.67 9.74
N GLU A 142 -27.70 13.67 8.89
CA GLU A 142 -27.80 13.52 7.43
C GLU A 142 -26.78 12.54 6.85
N LEU A 143 -25.65 12.30 7.53
CA LEU A 143 -24.73 11.23 7.13
C LEU A 143 -25.39 9.86 7.14
N GLY A 144 -26.41 9.63 7.98
CA GLY A 144 -27.05 8.31 8.13
C GLY A 144 -26.11 7.23 8.68
N LEU A 145 -25.01 7.63 9.32
CA LEU A 145 -23.96 6.75 9.84
C LEU A 145 -23.81 6.93 11.35
N THR A 146 -23.28 5.89 12.01
CA THR A 146 -22.87 6.01 13.41
C THR A 146 -21.56 6.78 13.47
N VAL A 147 -21.56 7.95 14.11
CA VAL A 147 -20.33 8.72 14.37
C VAL A 147 -19.66 8.17 15.62
N TYR A 148 -18.50 7.54 15.45
CA TYR A 148 -17.75 6.92 16.53
C TYR A 148 -16.84 7.93 17.26
N ALA A 149 -16.25 8.87 16.53
CA ALA A 149 -15.38 9.89 17.11
C ALA A 149 -15.27 11.14 16.23
N THR A 150 -14.85 12.23 16.87
CA THR A 150 -14.52 13.51 16.24
C THR A 150 -13.10 13.91 16.63
N LEU A 151 -12.35 14.46 15.68
CA LEU A 151 -11.02 15.00 15.90
C LEU A 151 -10.98 16.46 15.40
N ALA A 152 -10.64 17.39 16.27
CA ALA A 152 -10.47 18.79 15.88
C ALA A 152 -9.26 18.98 14.95
N ARG A 153 -9.41 19.85 13.95
CA ARG A 153 -8.31 20.29 13.08
C ARG A 153 -7.63 21.53 13.66
N ALA A 154 -6.38 21.77 13.26
CA ALA A 154 -5.50 22.73 13.93
C ALA A 154 -5.91 24.20 13.75
N ASN A 155 -6.43 24.60 12.58
CA ASN A 155 -6.89 25.98 12.35
C ASN A 155 -8.41 26.09 12.34
N SER A 156 -9.12 25.18 11.67
CA SER A 156 -10.58 25.13 11.67
C SER A 156 -11.11 23.79 11.20
N GLY A 157 -12.30 23.45 11.67
CA GLY A 157 -13.04 22.27 11.23
C GLY A 157 -12.76 21.00 12.02
N GLU A 158 -13.33 19.91 11.53
CA GLU A 158 -13.36 18.63 12.23
C GLU A 158 -13.14 17.48 11.24
N VAL A 159 -12.60 16.38 11.78
CA VAL A 159 -12.56 15.08 11.11
C VAL A 159 -13.47 14.12 11.88
N LEU A 160 -14.36 13.42 11.19
CA LEU A 160 -15.19 12.38 11.79
C LEU A 160 -14.68 11.00 11.39
N VAL A 161 -14.74 10.10 12.36
CA VAL A 161 -14.73 8.65 12.10
C VAL A 161 -16.15 8.18 12.26
N ALA A 162 -16.78 7.79 11.16
CA ALA A 162 -18.16 7.32 11.14
C ALA A 162 -18.28 6.07 10.28
N GLY A 163 -19.25 5.22 10.54
CA GLY A 163 -19.41 4.01 9.76
C GLY A 163 -20.70 3.29 10.00
N SER A 164 -20.84 2.15 9.33
CA SER A 164 -22.02 1.30 9.41
C SER A 164 -21.64 -0.15 9.12
N PRO A 165 -22.26 -1.13 9.82
CA PRO A 165 -22.17 -2.51 9.39
C PRO A 165 -22.73 -2.67 7.98
N VAL A 166 -22.04 -3.44 7.16
CA VAL A 166 -22.44 -3.77 5.79
C VAL A 166 -22.64 -5.28 5.73
N MET A 167 -23.83 -5.71 5.33
CA MET A 167 -24.04 -7.09 4.93
C MET A 167 -23.27 -7.31 3.64
N THR A 168 -22.26 -8.16 3.69
CA THR A 168 -21.46 -8.49 2.51
C THR A 168 -22.00 -9.74 1.87
N ASP A 169 -22.32 -9.65 0.58
CA ASP A 169 -22.48 -10.82 -0.27
C ASP A 169 -21.15 -11.61 -0.25
N PRO A 170 -21.16 -12.92 0.05
CA PRO A 170 -19.97 -13.77 -0.10
C PRO A 170 -19.27 -13.65 -1.46
N SER A 171 -20.02 -13.35 -2.53
CA SER A 171 -19.45 -13.09 -3.86
C SER A 171 -18.55 -11.84 -3.87
N GLN A 172 -18.90 -10.80 -3.12
CA GLN A 172 -18.13 -9.57 -3.02
C GLN A 172 -16.79 -9.78 -2.31
N TYR A 173 -16.77 -10.59 -1.24
CA TYR A 173 -15.51 -10.97 -0.59
C TYR A 173 -14.59 -11.70 -1.57
N THR A 174 -15.14 -12.64 -2.34
CA THR A 174 -14.39 -13.36 -3.37
C THR A 174 -13.86 -12.43 -4.46
N ALA A 175 -14.69 -11.49 -4.93
CA ALA A 175 -14.28 -10.47 -5.89
C ALA A 175 -13.15 -9.57 -5.34
N ASP A 176 -13.24 -9.15 -4.07
CA ASP A 176 -12.19 -8.38 -3.40
C ASP A 176 -10.89 -9.20 -3.28
N LEU A 177 -10.97 -10.52 -3.05
CA LEU A 177 -9.80 -11.41 -3.05
C LEU A 177 -9.19 -11.60 -4.45
N GLU A 178 -10.00 -11.73 -5.50
CA GLU A 178 -9.48 -11.80 -6.88
C GLU A 178 -8.84 -10.47 -7.31
N ALA A 179 -9.43 -9.34 -6.92
CA ALA A 179 -8.80 -8.03 -7.06
C ALA A 179 -7.49 -7.94 -6.24
N ALA A 180 -7.45 -8.54 -5.05
CA ALA A 180 -6.21 -8.67 -4.28
C ALA A 180 -5.15 -9.41 -5.08
N LYS A 181 -5.49 -10.56 -5.68
CA LYS A 181 -4.57 -11.37 -6.47
C LYS A 181 -3.98 -10.59 -7.63
N SER A 182 -4.81 -9.84 -8.36
CA SER A 182 -4.33 -9.05 -9.50
C SER A 182 -3.34 -7.95 -9.06
N VAL A 183 -3.57 -7.33 -7.89
CA VAL A 183 -2.67 -6.34 -7.31
C VAL A 183 -1.40 -6.99 -6.73
N THR A 184 -1.50 -8.13 -6.04
CA THR A 184 -0.34 -8.84 -5.48
C THR A 184 0.52 -9.52 -6.54
N ASN A 185 -0.05 -9.86 -7.70
CA ASN A 185 0.68 -10.41 -8.84
C ASN A 185 1.36 -9.33 -9.70
N GLN A 186 1.11 -8.05 -9.42
CA GLN A 186 1.91 -6.97 -9.98
C GLN A 186 3.19 -6.77 -9.17
N PRO A 187 4.32 -6.42 -9.83
CA PRO A 187 5.50 -5.91 -9.14
C PRO A 187 5.11 -4.89 -8.07
N ALA A 188 5.72 -5.03 -6.90
CA ALA A 188 5.75 -4.04 -5.85
C ALA A 188 4.55 -3.92 -4.92
N TRP A 189 4.38 -4.94 -4.10
CA TRP A 189 3.73 -4.75 -2.80
C TRP A 189 4.42 -5.54 -1.70
N GLN A 190 5.75 -5.43 -1.57
CA GLN A 190 6.42 -5.86 -0.35
C GLN A 190 7.48 -4.83 0.05
N TRP A 191 7.09 -4.02 1.02
CA TRP A 191 7.97 -3.10 1.74
C TRP A 191 9.04 -3.87 2.51
N THR A 192 10.04 -3.13 3.03
CA THR A 192 11.10 -3.70 3.86
C THR A 192 10.53 -4.71 4.86
N SER A 193 11.24 -5.82 5.06
CA SER A 193 10.82 -7.03 5.80
C SER A 193 10.10 -6.77 7.14
N ASP A 194 10.32 -5.62 7.77
CA ASP A 194 9.67 -5.15 8.99
C ASP A 194 8.15 -4.89 8.88
N ILE A 195 7.54 -4.87 7.68
CA ILE A 195 6.08 -4.74 7.49
C ILE A 195 5.39 -6.12 7.48
N ALA A 196 6.14 -7.22 7.36
CA ALA A 196 5.57 -8.57 7.34
C ALA A 196 4.95 -8.99 8.69
N ASP A 197 5.38 -8.40 9.81
CA ASP A 197 5.00 -8.82 11.16
C ASP A 197 3.64 -8.29 11.64
N LEU A 198 2.88 -7.63 10.78
CA LEU A 198 1.75 -6.82 11.21
C LEU A 198 0.45 -7.60 11.33
N GLY A 199 0.44 -8.86 10.91
CA GLY A 199 -0.75 -9.71 10.93
C GLY A 199 -1.81 -9.33 9.88
N PHE A 200 -1.64 -8.23 9.13
CA PHE A 200 -2.59 -7.70 8.14
C PHE A 200 -1.89 -7.15 6.90
N GLY A 201 -2.62 -7.07 5.79
CA GLY A 201 -2.30 -6.28 4.60
C GLY A 201 -3.52 -5.53 4.10
N TRP A 202 -3.32 -4.64 3.12
CA TRP A 202 -4.36 -3.74 2.63
C TRP A 202 -4.43 -3.74 1.11
N ILE A 203 -5.65 -3.69 0.58
CA ILE A 203 -5.94 -3.58 -0.84
C ILE A 203 -6.61 -2.25 -1.09
N HIS A 204 -6.26 -1.62 -2.21
CA HIS A 204 -6.85 -0.39 -2.67
C HIS A 204 -7.85 -0.68 -3.79
N SER A 205 -9.03 -0.08 -3.69
CA SER A 205 -10.01 -0.04 -4.77
C SER A 205 -10.69 1.32 -4.83
N GLU A 206 -11.52 1.52 -5.86
CA GLU A 206 -12.33 2.73 -6.03
C GLU A 206 -13.81 2.34 -6.05
N SER A 207 -14.64 3.11 -5.36
CA SER A 207 -16.09 3.04 -5.51
C SER A 207 -16.54 3.65 -6.85
N ALA A 208 -17.78 3.36 -7.26
CA ALA A 208 -18.37 3.96 -8.47
C ALA A 208 -18.44 5.50 -8.45
N THR A 209 -18.32 6.13 -7.27
CA THR A 209 -18.33 7.59 -7.11
C THR A 209 -16.93 8.20 -6.98
N GLY A 210 -15.87 7.41 -7.21
CA GLY A 210 -14.48 7.88 -7.14
C GLY A 210 -13.88 7.88 -5.72
N VAL A 211 -14.63 7.48 -4.70
CA VAL A 211 -14.10 7.38 -3.31
C VAL A 211 -13.17 6.17 -3.21
N ARG A 212 -11.96 6.38 -2.67
CA ARG A 212 -11.01 5.30 -2.37
C ARG A 212 -11.51 4.42 -1.23
N ILE A 213 -11.44 3.11 -1.45
CA ILE A 213 -11.73 2.07 -0.49
C ILE A 213 -10.42 1.34 -0.18
N VAL A 214 -10.14 1.17 1.10
CA VAL A 214 -9.02 0.38 1.60
C VAL A 214 -9.57 -0.81 2.36
N THR A 215 -9.39 -2.00 1.82
CA THR A 215 -9.84 -3.24 2.43
C THR A 215 -8.69 -3.85 3.22
N GLU A 216 -8.89 -4.05 4.51
CA GLU A 216 -7.92 -4.75 5.36
C GLU A 216 -8.19 -6.26 5.34
N LEU A 217 -7.14 -7.04 5.09
CA LEU A 217 -7.15 -8.50 5.11
C LEU A 217 -6.10 -9.02 6.09
N SER A 218 -6.33 -10.20 6.66
CA SER A 218 -5.33 -10.88 7.47
C SER A 218 -4.11 -11.28 6.63
N SER A 219 -2.95 -11.32 7.27
CA SER A 219 -1.69 -11.79 6.69
C SER A 219 -1.81 -13.21 6.12
N ALA A 220 -2.56 -14.10 6.79
CA ALA A 220 -2.85 -15.43 6.30
C ALA A 220 -3.67 -15.41 4.99
N THR A 221 -4.65 -14.50 4.86
CA THR A 221 -5.36 -14.31 3.60
C THR A 221 -4.45 -13.73 2.53
N ILE A 222 -3.68 -12.68 2.85
CA ILE A 222 -2.71 -12.08 1.94
C ILE A 222 -1.71 -13.13 1.42
N ALA A 223 -1.16 -13.96 2.29
CA ALA A 223 -0.24 -15.03 1.91
C ALA A 223 -0.88 -16.09 1.01
N ARG A 224 -2.19 -16.36 1.16
CA ARG A 224 -2.93 -17.29 0.28
C ARG A 224 -3.25 -16.71 -1.08
N VAL A 225 -3.52 -15.40 -1.16
CA VAL A 225 -3.83 -14.72 -2.44
C VAL A 225 -2.58 -14.25 -3.17
N ALA A 226 -1.46 -14.07 -2.46
CA ALA A 226 -0.16 -13.92 -3.08
C ALA A 226 0.19 -15.23 -3.80
N SER A 227 -0.24 -15.37 -5.06
CA SER A 227 0.18 -16.49 -5.89
C SER A 227 1.70 -16.45 -6.00
N PRO A 228 2.39 -17.61 -5.89
CA PRO A 228 3.82 -17.68 -6.14
C PRO A 228 4.10 -17.35 -7.61
N GLY A 229 4.26 -16.06 -7.91
CA GLY A 229 4.56 -15.49 -9.22
C GLY A 229 3.47 -15.72 -10.27
N ALA A 230 3.13 -14.67 -11.02
CA ALA A 230 2.83 -14.93 -12.42
C ALA A 230 3.98 -15.79 -12.99
N SER A 231 3.70 -16.80 -13.82
CA SER A 231 4.75 -17.52 -14.53
C SER A 231 5.60 -16.47 -15.27
N TYR A 232 6.78 -16.16 -14.74
CA TYR A 232 7.75 -15.28 -15.39
C TYR A 232 8.39 -16.07 -16.53
N SER A 233 7.60 -16.54 -17.47
CA SER A 233 8.08 -17.25 -18.65
C SER A 233 8.13 -16.26 -19.79
N ASP A 234 9.31 -16.16 -20.39
CA ASP A 234 9.56 -15.38 -21.60
C ASP A 234 10.64 -16.14 -22.35
N ASP A 235 10.33 -16.57 -23.57
CA ASP A 235 11.16 -17.46 -24.39
C ASP A 235 12.54 -16.87 -24.74
N ARG A 236 12.70 -15.56 -24.57
CA ARG A 236 13.99 -14.86 -24.72
C ARG A 236 14.95 -15.09 -23.55
N PHE A 237 14.48 -15.67 -22.45
CA PHE A 237 15.27 -15.97 -21.26
C PHE A 237 15.26 -17.48 -20.99
N ALA A 238 16.42 -18.05 -20.70
CA ALA A 238 16.52 -19.42 -20.24
C ALA A 238 15.89 -19.61 -18.85
N PHE A 239 15.85 -18.53 -18.07
CA PHE A 239 15.30 -18.52 -16.71
C PHE A 239 14.90 -17.09 -16.31
N ILE A 240 13.76 -16.97 -15.61
CA ILE A 240 13.44 -15.77 -14.84
C ILE A 240 13.14 -16.20 -13.41
N GLY A 241 13.85 -15.61 -12.45
CA GLY A 241 13.75 -15.95 -11.02
C GLY A 241 13.70 -14.71 -10.13
N ARG A 242 13.76 -14.92 -8.81
CA ARG A 242 13.78 -13.82 -7.83
C ARG A 242 15.20 -13.40 -7.55
N ILE A 243 15.43 -12.12 -7.29
CA ILE A 243 16.75 -11.60 -6.91
C ILE A 243 17.32 -12.28 -5.64
N ASP A 244 16.45 -12.76 -4.76
CA ASP A 244 16.80 -13.53 -3.56
C ASP A 244 17.45 -14.88 -3.91
N ASP A 245 17.18 -15.43 -5.10
CA ASP A 245 17.76 -16.69 -5.58
C ASP A 245 19.20 -16.50 -6.11
N LEU A 246 19.67 -15.26 -6.27
CA LEU A 246 21.05 -14.99 -6.71
C LEU A 246 22.07 -15.34 -5.63
N PRO A 247 23.27 -15.84 -6.02
CA PRO A 247 24.42 -15.92 -5.13
C PRO A 247 24.71 -14.57 -4.49
N ALA A 248 25.08 -14.55 -3.21
CA ALA A 248 25.35 -13.31 -2.46
C ALA A 248 26.37 -12.39 -3.15
N THR A 249 27.34 -12.95 -3.88
CA THR A 249 28.36 -12.21 -4.66
C THR A 249 27.81 -11.49 -5.89
N MET A 250 26.63 -11.88 -6.37
CA MET A 250 25.94 -11.24 -7.51
C MET A 250 24.79 -10.34 -7.06
N ARG A 251 24.45 -10.34 -5.76
CA ARG A 251 23.38 -9.50 -5.24
C ARG A 251 23.85 -8.04 -5.24
N PRO A 252 23.07 -7.13 -5.80
CA PRO A 252 23.44 -5.73 -5.86
C PRO A 252 23.45 -5.13 -4.45
N SER A 253 24.42 -4.26 -4.18
CA SER A 253 24.46 -3.46 -2.94
C SER A 253 23.54 -2.24 -2.99
N ILE A 254 23.00 -1.94 -4.18
CA ILE A 254 22.05 -0.87 -4.43
C ILE A 254 20.71 -1.45 -4.88
N ALA A 255 19.67 -0.66 -4.70
CA ALA A 255 18.31 -1.08 -4.95
C ALA A 255 17.99 -0.95 -6.46
N ILE A 256 17.68 -2.06 -7.13
CA ILE A 256 17.50 -2.18 -8.60
C ILE A 256 16.30 -3.05 -8.97
N CYS A 257 15.77 -2.92 -10.18
CA CYS A 257 14.60 -3.68 -10.64
C CYS A 257 14.88 -5.17 -10.89
N GLY A 258 16.09 -5.49 -11.32
CA GLY A 258 16.51 -6.86 -11.53
C GLY A 258 17.97 -6.96 -11.94
N VAL A 259 18.50 -8.18 -11.94
CA VAL A 259 19.85 -8.50 -12.40
C VAL A 259 19.74 -9.35 -13.66
N LEU A 260 20.36 -8.89 -14.74
CA LEU A 260 20.58 -9.69 -15.92
C LEU A 260 21.87 -10.49 -15.75
N VAL A 261 21.79 -11.79 -15.94
CA VAL A 261 22.92 -12.73 -15.90
C VAL A 261 23.08 -13.37 -17.28
N VAL A 262 24.27 -13.28 -17.85
CA VAL A 262 24.61 -13.87 -19.15
C VAL A 262 25.76 -14.86 -18.96
N THR A 263 25.50 -16.12 -19.28
CA THR A 263 26.49 -17.20 -19.21
C THR A 263 27.49 -17.15 -20.37
N ARG A 264 28.61 -17.88 -20.27
CA ARG A 264 29.59 -18.00 -21.38
C ARG A 264 29.00 -18.54 -22.67
N SER A 265 27.95 -19.36 -22.60
CA SER A 265 27.25 -19.86 -23.79
C SER A 265 26.27 -18.85 -24.39
N GLY A 266 26.13 -17.66 -23.79
CA GLY A 266 25.21 -16.62 -24.23
C GLY A 266 23.79 -16.76 -23.70
N ASN A 267 23.51 -17.77 -22.86
CA ASN A 267 22.18 -17.91 -22.25
C ASN A 267 21.94 -16.79 -21.24
N ARG A 268 20.73 -16.24 -21.29
CA ARG A 268 20.26 -15.12 -20.47
C ARG A 268 19.38 -15.64 -19.35
N ALA A 269 19.61 -15.14 -18.14
CA ALA A 269 18.72 -15.29 -17.01
C ALA A 269 18.42 -13.91 -16.42
N LEU A 270 17.16 -13.65 -16.07
CA LEU A 270 16.75 -12.40 -15.45
C LEU A 270 16.28 -12.68 -14.01
N TYR A 271 16.89 -12.03 -13.03
CA TYR A 271 16.50 -12.16 -11.64
C TYR A 271 15.81 -10.88 -11.22
N ILE A 272 14.51 -10.95 -10.99
CA ILE A 272 13.67 -9.80 -10.74
C ILE A 272 13.61 -9.54 -9.24
N ASP A 273 13.73 -8.28 -8.86
CA ASP A 273 13.34 -7.87 -7.53
C ASP A 273 11.82 -7.74 -7.47
N GLY A 274 11.16 -8.75 -6.87
CA GLY A 274 9.70 -8.75 -6.70
C GLY A 274 9.17 -7.59 -5.86
N LEU A 275 10.05 -6.88 -5.15
CA LEU A 275 9.72 -5.71 -4.34
C LEU A 275 9.73 -4.40 -5.15
N ALA A 276 10.32 -4.38 -6.35
CA ALA A 276 10.56 -3.17 -7.13
C ALA A 276 9.33 -2.72 -7.94
N ARG A 277 8.99 -1.42 -7.97
CA ARG A 277 7.83 -0.85 -8.74
C ARG A 277 8.07 -0.75 -10.24
N CYS A 278 8.91 -1.61 -10.76
CA CYS A 278 9.38 -1.51 -12.13
C CYS A 278 8.35 -2.14 -13.07
N ASP A 279 8.15 -1.51 -14.22
CA ASP A 279 7.42 -2.13 -15.31
C ASP A 279 8.22 -3.37 -15.77
N PHE A 280 7.70 -4.57 -15.48
CA PHE A 280 8.40 -5.82 -15.77
C PHE A 280 8.49 -6.10 -17.27
N GLU A 281 7.52 -5.66 -18.06
CA GLU A 281 7.62 -5.82 -19.52
C GLU A 281 8.71 -4.91 -20.07
N ALA A 282 8.77 -3.66 -19.59
CA ALA A 282 9.88 -2.75 -19.93
C ALA A 282 11.23 -3.31 -19.44
N LEU A 283 11.30 -3.85 -18.22
CA LEU A 283 12.52 -4.47 -17.67
C LEU A 283 13.00 -5.64 -18.53
N LYS A 284 12.09 -6.51 -19.00
CA LYS A 284 12.43 -7.62 -19.89
C LYS A 284 12.95 -7.11 -21.24
N GLN A 285 12.33 -6.08 -21.81
CA GLN A 285 12.78 -5.46 -23.05
C GLN A 285 14.18 -4.84 -22.89
N ASP A 286 14.41 -4.10 -21.80
CA ASP A 286 15.71 -3.51 -21.48
C ASP A 286 16.76 -4.61 -21.29
N ALA A 287 16.44 -5.70 -20.58
CA ALA A 287 17.33 -6.83 -20.38
C ALA A 287 17.73 -7.51 -21.70
N VAL A 288 16.77 -7.69 -22.62
CA VAL A 288 17.05 -8.22 -23.97
C VAL A 288 17.99 -7.28 -24.73
N SER A 289 17.67 -5.98 -24.75
CA SER A 289 18.48 -4.95 -25.42
C SER A 289 19.92 -4.90 -24.89
N VAL A 290 20.09 -4.88 -23.55
CA VAL A 290 21.40 -4.86 -22.89
C VAL A 290 22.18 -6.15 -23.19
N SER A 291 21.53 -7.31 -23.21
CA SER A 291 22.19 -8.56 -23.60
C SER A 291 22.60 -8.60 -25.07
N ASP A 292 21.80 -8.01 -25.96
CA ASP A 292 22.13 -7.91 -27.39
C ASP A 292 23.35 -7.01 -27.60
N GLN A 293 23.40 -5.87 -26.91
CA GLN A 293 24.55 -4.95 -26.93
C GLN A 293 25.82 -5.62 -26.40
N LEU A 294 25.74 -6.39 -25.31
CA LEU A 294 26.88 -7.17 -24.80
C LEU A 294 27.45 -8.10 -25.88
N ARG A 295 26.61 -8.72 -26.71
CA ARG A 295 27.06 -9.64 -27.77
C ARG A 295 27.80 -8.91 -28.89
N VAL A 296 27.37 -7.69 -29.22
CA VAL A 296 27.94 -6.91 -30.33
C VAL A 296 29.20 -6.16 -29.90
N HIS A 297 29.19 -5.57 -28.70
CA HIS A 297 30.21 -4.62 -28.27
C HIS A 297 31.10 -5.14 -27.14
N GLY A 298 30.77 -6.28 -26.53
CA GLY A 298 31.43 -6.76 -25.32
C GLY A 298 30.95 -6.02 -24.06
N PRO A 299 31.46 -6.40 -22.88
CA PRO A 299 31.07 -5.77 -21.61
C PRO A 299 31.67 -4.37 -21.47
N ASP A 300 30.86 -3.43 -21.00
CA ASP A 300 31.31 -2.11 -20.55
C ASP A 300 31.52 -2.07 -19.02
N SER A 301 31.72 -0.87 -18.46
CA SER A 301 31.94 -0.67 -17.03
C SER A 301 30.74 -0.99 -16.14
N GLY A 302 29.54 -1.18 -16.72
CA GLY A 302 28.33 -1.59 -16.01
C GLY A 302 28.25 -3.10 -15.75
N TRP A 303 29.13 -3.91 -16.35
CA TRP A 303 29.16 -5.36 -16.17
C TRP A 303 30.13 -5.79 -15.09
N SER A 304 29.73 -6.80 -14.32
CA SER A 304 30.57 -7.51 -13.36
C SER A 304 30.80 -8.95 -13.80
N CYS A 305 31.95 -9.51 -13.44
CA CYS A 305 32.31 -10.89 -13.73
C CYS A 305 32.10 -11.75 -12.49
N GLY A 306 31.23 -12.74 -12.61
CA GLY A 306 30.97 -13.74 -11.58
C GLY A 306 31.83 -15.01 -11.74
N PRO A 307 31.59 -16.02 -10.90
CA PRO A 307 32.22 -17.33 -11.04
C PRO A 307 32.00 -17.91 -12.44
N ASN A 308 32.98 -18.69 -12.90
CA ASN A 308 32.98 -19.37 -14.20
C ASN A 308 32.87 -18.44 -15.42
N GLY A 309 33.22 -17.16 -15.26
CA GLY A 309 33.17 -16.15 -16.32
C GLY A 309 31.74 -15.79 -16.76
N THR A 310 30.78 -15.93 -15.86
CA THR A 310 29.42 -15.40 -16.04
C THR A 310 29.47 -13.89 -15.94
N LEU A 311 28.76 -13.17 -16.81
CA LEU A 311 28.64 -11.72 -16.74
C LEU A 311 27.29 -11.36 -16.13
N PHE A 312 27.26 -10.33 -15.30
CA PHE A 312 26.00 -9.83 -14.73
C PHE A 312 25.99 -8.30 -14.62
N THR A 313 24.81 -7.72 -14.72
CA THR A 313 24.59 -6.28 -14.53
C THR A 313 23.24 -6.00 -13.89
N GLY A 314 23.16 -4.91 -13.13
CA GLY A 314 21.92 -4.46 -12.52
C GLY A 314 21.11 -3.58 -13.47
N LEU A 315 19.79 -3.79 -13.51
CA LEU A 315 18.87 -3.06 -14.37
C LEU A 315 17.93 -2.19 -13.53
N THR A 316 17.72 -0.95 -13.98
CA THR A 316 16.74 -0.02 -13.43
C THR A 316 15.82 0.45 -14.54
N THR A 317 14.50 0.45 -14.34
CA THR A 317 13.58 1.05 -15.32
C THR A 317 13.48 2.55 -15.05
N SER A 318 13.54 3.36 -16.11
CA SER A 318 13.37 4.82 -16.02
C SER A 318 11.91 5.22 -15.81
N LYS A 319 10.96 4.33 -16.11
CA LYS A 319 9.53 4.54 -15.91
C LYS A 319 9.02 3.70 -14.74
N PRO A 320 8.47 4.31 -13.68
CA PRO A 320 7.63 3.58 -12.73
C PRO A 320 6.34 3.14 -13.45
N HIS A 321 5.80 1.98 -13.07
CA HIS A 321 4.49 1.55 -13.56
C HIS A 321 3.44 2.61 -13.14
N GLN A 322 2.80 3.26 -14.10
CA GLN A 322 1.66 4.15 -13.84
C GLN A 322 0.42 3.27 -13.77
N HIS A 323 -0.35 3.40 -12.69
CA HIS A 323 -1.68 2.81 -12.53
C HIS A 323 -2.74 3.79 -13.03
#